data_AF-A0A6J0KK56-F1
#
_entry.id   AF-A0A6J0KK56-F1
#
_cell.length_a   1.000
_cell.length_b   1.000
_cell.length_c   1.000
_cell.angle_alpha   90.00
_cell.angle_beta   90.00
_cell.angle_gamma   90.00
#
_symmetry.space_group_name_H-M   'P 1'
#
loop_
_entity.id
_entity.type
_entity.pdbx_description
1 polymer ?
#
loop_
_entity_poly.entity_id
_entity_poly.type
_entity_poly.pdbx_seq_one_letter_code
_entity_poly.pdbx_strand_id
1 'polypeptide(L)'
;MNILFGYAYSDGMRVIESGKLSKQTPESDGSLYTELDRPNGQPCLDTKEFDLLSNMMQAVYEERYDEAAEYRDMLSYFQAKRKLRKYK
;
A
#
# COMPACT_ATOMS: atom_id res chain seq x y z
N MET A 1 -0.25 9.70 -34.94
CA MET A 1 -1.17 10.19 -33.90
C MET A 1 -0.72 9.60 -32.57
N ASN A 2 -0.42 10.48 -31.61
CA ASN A 2 -0.23 10.17 -30.19
C ASN A 2 -1.50 9.48 -29.63
N ILE A 3 -1.46 8.66 -28.58
CA ILE A 3 -1.28 9.07 -27.18
C ILE A 3 -0.66 7.94 -26.34
N LEU A 4 0.38 8.35 -25.61
CA LEU A 4 1.10 7.73 -24.51
C LEU A 4 0.20 7.11 -23.43
N PHE A 5 0.56 5.90 -22.97
CA PHE A 5 0.24 5.43 -21.63
C PHE A 5 0.99 6.30 -20.62
N GLY A 6 0.35 7.35 -20.12
CA GLY A 6 0.88 8.21 -19.07
C GLY A 6 0.70 7.59 -17.69
N TYR A 7 1.56 6.64 -17.30
CA TYR A 7 1.79 6.29 -15.91
C TYR A 7 3.26 6.52 -15.57
N ALA A 8 3.60 7.76 -15.25
CA ALA A 8 4.81 8.10 -14.53
C ALA A 8 4.57 9.44 -13.86
N TYR A 9 3.88 9.36 -12.73
CA TYR A 9 3.89 10.39 -11.72
C TYR A 9 5.35 10.62 -11.33
N SER A 10 5.87 11.78 -11.73
CA SER A 10 7.18 12.26 -11.36
C SER A 10 7.25 12.46 -9.86
N ASP A 11 7.83 11.52 -9.13
CA ASP A 11 8.34 11.81 -7.80
C ASP A 11 9.79 11.34 -7.68
N GLY A 12 10.70 12.32 -7.66
CA GLY A 12 11.97 12.25 -6.95
C GLY A 12 13.04 11.22 -7.34
N MET A 13 12.88 10.42 -8.38
CA MET A 13 13.84 9.35 -8.68
C MET A 13 15.12 9.91 -9.34
N ARG A 14 16.19 10.07 -8.54
CA ARG A 14 17.52 10.43 -9.05
C ARG A 14 18.17 9.20 -9.68
N VAL A 15 18.44 9.27 -10.99
CA VAL A 15 19.27 8.30 -11.72
C VAL A 15 20.71 8.47 -11.29
N ILE A 16 21.27 7.47 -10.61
CA ILE A 16 22.72 7.40 -10.37
C ILE A 16 23.33 6.68 -11.58
N GLU A 17 23.96 7.44 -12.47
CA GLU A 17 24.74 6.89 -13.57
C GLU A 17 25.88 6.01 -13.02
N SER A 18 25.89 4.75 -13.43
CA SER A 18 26.90 3.76 -13.03
C SER A 18 28.20 3.98 -13.81
N GLY A 19 29.03 4.92 -13.34
CA GLY A 19 30.39 5.14 -13.80
C GLY A 19 31.42 4.37 -12.96
N LYS A 20 31.72 3.13 -13.39
CA LYS A 20 32.96 2.35 -13.17
C LYS A 20 33.74 2.56 -11.85
N LEU A 21 33.58 1.65 -10.90
CA LEU A 21 34.68 1.28 -9.99
C LEU A 21 34.86 -0.25 -9.99
N SER A 22 35.81 -0.70 -10.79
CA SER A 22 36.40 -2.04 -10.73
C SER A 22 37.05 -2.25 -9.35
N LYS A 23 36.62 -3.28 -8.61
CA LYS A 23 37.51 -4.20 -7.87
C LYS A 23 36.85 -5.58 -7.81
N GLN A 24 37.56 -6.57 -8.33
CA GLN A 24 37.22 -7.98 -8.36
C GLN A 24 37.18 -8.58 -6.94
N THR A 25 36.19 -9.43 -6.65
CA THR A 25 36.36 -10.79 -6.05
C THR A 25 35.00 -11.53 -6.00
N PRO A 26 34.99 -12.88 -6.00
CA PRO A 26 33.97 -13.68 -6.69
C PRO A 26 32.75 -14.05 -5.85
N GLU A 27 31.68 -14.38 -6.58
CA GLU A 27 30.43 -15.05 -6.22
C GLU A 27 30.43 -15.83 -4.89
N SER A 28 29.53 -15.44 -4.00
CA SER A 28 28.78 -16.38 -3.18
C SER A 28 27.37 -15.83 -3.03
N ASP A 29 26.43 -16.53 -3.66
CA ASP A 29 24.98 -16.34 -3.51
C ASP A 29 24.59 -16.20 -2.04
N GLY A 30 23.85 -15.14 -1.75
CA GLY A 30 23.41 -14.86 -0.39
C GLY A 30 22.67 -13.54 -0.36
N SER A 31 21.51 -13.53 -1.02
CA SER A 31 20.45 -12.53 -0.96
C SER A 31 20.72 -11.47 0.10
N LEU A 32 21.11 -10.27 -0.34
CA LEU A 32 20.92 -9.07 0.47
C LEU A 32 19.46 -9.13 0.88
N TYR A 33 19.21 -9.48 2.14
CA TYR A 33 17.89 -9.49 2.72
C TYR A 33 17.41 -8.06 2.57
N THR A 34 16.67 -7.86 1.48
CA THR A 34 15.55 -6.95 1.48
C THR A 34 14.69 -7.58 2.55
N GLU A 35 14.93 -7.19 3.81
CA GLU A 35 13.94 -7.27 4.86
C GLU A 35 12.84 -6.33 4.38
N LEU A 36 12.11 -6.82 3.35
CA LEU A 36 10.82 -6.33 2.97
C LEU A 36 10.10 -6.25 4.29
N ASP A 37 9.61 -5.06 4.60
CA ASP A 37 8.65 -4.76 5.66
C ASP A 37 7.44 -5.67 5.49
N ARG A 38 7.65 -6.96 5.76
CA ARG A 38 6.68 -8.01 5.61
C ARG A 38 5.96 -7.93 6.93
N PRO A 39 4.73 -7.38 6.96
CA PRO A 39 3.99 -7.32 8.19
C PRO A 39 3.94 -8.75 8.76
N ASN A 40 4.09 -8.86 10.07
CA ASN A 40 4.26 -10.11 10.85
C ASN A 40 3.04 -11.07 10.77
N GLY A 41 2.27 -11.05 9.67
CA GLY A 41 0.97 -11.67 9.50
C GLY A 41 -0.10 -11.13 10.44
N GLN A 42 0.26 -10.19 11.33
CA GLN A 42 -0.61 -9.71 12.38
C GLN A 42 -1.53 -8.64 11.80
N PRO A 43 -2.86 -8.74 12.03
CA PRO A 43 -3.81 -7.82 11.43
C PRO A 43 -3.56 -6.41 11.98
N CYS A 44 -2.93 -5.56 11.17
CA CYS A 44 -2.70 -4.18 11.52
C CYS A 44 -4.00 -3.38 11.40
N LEU A 45 -4.06 -2.23 12.07
CA LEU A 45 -5.25 -1.37 12.02
C LEU A 45 -5.52 -0.87 10.60
N ASP A 46 -4.45 -0.67 9.82
CA ASP A 46 -4.55 -0.18 8.46
C ASP A 46 -5.07 -1.27 7.49
N THR A 47 -4.72 -2.54 7.68
CA THR A 47 -5.32 -3.67 6.94
C THR A 47 -6.82 -3.72 7.16
N LYS A 48 -7.29 -3.57 8.41
CA LYS A 48 -8.74 -3.58 8.70
C LYS A 48 -9.48 -2.41 8.07
N GLU A 49 -8.85 -1.23 8.02
CA GLU A 49 -9.44 -0.05 7.35
C GLU A 49 -9.51 -0.28 5.84
N PHE A 50 -8.46 -0.86 5.25
CA PHE A 50 -8.42 -1.22 3.84
C PHE A 50 -9.48 -2.27 3.48
N ASP A 51 -9.61 -3.34 4.27
CA ASP A 51 -10.62 -4.39 4.03
C ASP A 51 -12.05 -3.83 4.00
N LEU A 52 -12.37 -2.90 4.92
CA LEU A 52 -13.68 -2.23 4.96
C LEU A 52 -13.91 -1.37 3.72
N LEU A 53 -12.88 -0.64 3.26
CA LEU A 53 -12.96 0.17 2.05
C LEU A 53 -13.11 -0.69 0.79
N SER A 54 -12.37 -1.80 0.70
CA SER A 54 -12.47 -2.75 -0.42
C SER A 54 -13.86 -3.38 -0.49
N ASN A 55 -14.42 -3.80 0.64
CA ASN A 55 -15.77 -4.36 0.70
C ASN A 55 -16.84 -3.32 0.33
N MET A 56 -16.69 -2.08 0.81
CA MET A 56 -17.57 -0.98 0.41
C MET A 56 -17.51 -0.74 -1.10
N MET A 57 -16.31 -0.71 -1.68
CA MET A 57 -16.11 -0.47 -3.10
C MET A 57 -16.67 -1.61 -3.96
N GLN A 58 -16.52 -2.86 -3.51
CA GLN A 58 -17.17 -4.02 -4.13
C GLN A 58 -18.70 -3.91 -4.11
N ALA A 59 -19.29 -3.53 -2.96
CA ALA A 59 -20.73 -3.32 -2.85
C ALA A 59 -21.23 -2.20 -3.77
N VAL A 60 -20.46 -1.11 -3.93
CA VAL A 60 -20.76 -0.04 -4.90
C VAL A 60 -20.70 -0.55 -6.33
N TYR A 61 -19.72 -1.37 -6.68
CA TYR A 61 -19.62 -1.98 -8.02
C TYR A 61 -20.77 -2.94 -8.32
N GLU A 62 -21.29 -3.63 -7.29
CA GLU A 62 -22.47 -4.50 -7.39
C GLU A 62 -23.80 -3.73 -7.27
N GLU A 63 -23.75 -2.39 -7.17
CA GLU A 63 -24.92 -1.52 -6.97
C GLU A 63 -25.73 -1.83 -5.68
N ARG A 64 -25.10 -2.50 -4.71
CA ARG A 64 -25.65 -2.83 -3.39
C ARG A 64 -25.44 -1.67 -2.43
N TYR A 65 -26.17 -0.59 -2.66
CA TYR A 65 -25.98 0.66 -1.91
C TYR A 65 -26.32 0.56 -0.43
N ASP A 66 -27.26 -0.31 -0.05
CA ASP A 66 -27.60 -0.54 1.36
C ASP A 66 -26.38 -1.09 2.12
N GLU A 67 -25.68 -2.07 1.54
CA GLU A 67 -24.48 -2.65 2.14
C GLU A 67 -23.29 -1.71 2.08
N ALA A 68 -23.14 -0.94 1.01
CA ALA A 68 -22.13 0.12 0.94
C ALA A 68 -22.32 1.15 2.07
N ALA A 69 -23.58 1.49 2.41
CA ALA A 69 -23.90 2.37 3.52
C ALA A 69 -23.52 1.73 4.88
N GLU A 70 -23.77 0.45 5.08
CA GLU A 70 -23.34 -0.28 6.28
C GLU A 70 -21.81 -0.29 6.44
N TYR A 71 -21.07 -0.58 5.36
CA TYR A 71 -19.60 -0.53 5.39
C TYR A 71 -19.06 0.87 5.71
N ARG A 72 -19.70 1.92 5.17
CA ARG A 72 -19.35 3.32 5.48
C ARG A 72 -19.55 3.64 6.96
N ASP A 73 -20.65 3.18 7.55
CA ASP A 73 -20.96 3.43 8.96
C ASP A 73 -19.97 2.67 9.87
N MET A 74 -19.63 1.43 9.50
CA MET A 74 -18.60 0.64 10.19
C MET A 74 -17.21 1.29 10.11
N LEU A 75 -16.85 1.82 8.94
CA LEU A 75 -15.60 2.56 8.73
C LEU A 75 -15.55 3.82 9.61
N SER A 76 -16.65 4.57 9.67
CA SER A 76 -16.76 5.79 10.50
C SER A 76 -16.58 5.47 11.99
N TYR A 77 -17.19 4.38 12.46
CA TYR A 77 -16.99 3.88 13.83
C TYR A 77 -15.53 3.49 14.09
N PHE A 78 -14.91 2.76 13.16
CA PHE A 78 -13.52 2.33 13.28
C PHE A 78 -12.56 3.52 13.37
N GLN A 79 -12.74 4.53 12.51
CA GLN A 79 -11.94 5.75 12.52
C GLN A 79 -12.12 6.57 13.81
N ALA A 80 -13.35 6.69 14.33
CA ALA A 80 -13.61 7.34 15.60
C ALA A 80 -12.87 6.63 16.75
N LYS A 81 -12.94 5.30 16.81
CA LYS A 81 -12.21 4.49 17.78
C LYS A 81 -10.69 4.63 17.65
N ARG A 82 -10.17 4.72 16.42
CA ARG A 82 -8.75 4.95 16.16
C ARG A 82 -8.30 6.33 16.66
N LYS A 83 -9.09 7.37 16.45
CA LYS A 83 -8.83 8.71 16.98
C LYS A 83 -8.74 8.69 18.51
N LEU A 84 -9.69 8.04 19.19
CA LEU A 84 -9.67 7.91 20.66
C LEU A 84 -8.41 7.20 21.20
N ARG A 85 -7.87 6.23 20.45
CA ARG A 85 -6.62 5.55 20.83
C ARG A 85 -5.36 6.38 20.61
N LYS A 86 -5.39 7.37 19.71
CA LYS A 86 -4.25 8.26 19.44
C LYS A 86 -4.07 9.35 20.50
N TYR A 87 -5.12 9.66 21.27
CA TYR A 87 -5.11 10.72 22.29
C TYR A 87 -5.03 10.19 23.73
N LYS A 88 -4.71 8.91 23.90
CA LYS A 88 -4.63 8.23 25.19
C LYS A 88 -3.20 7.78 25.44
#